data_AF-A0A1M3MCA5-F1
#
_entry.id   AF-A0A1M3MCA5-F1
#
_cell.length_a   1.000
_cell.length_b   1.000
_cell.length_c   1.000
_cell.angle_alpha   90.00
_cell.angle_beta   90.00
_cell.angle_gamma   90.00
#
_symmetry.space_group_name_H-M   'P 1'
#
loop_
_entity.id
_entity.type
_entity.pdbx_description
1 polymer ?
#
loop_
_entity_poly.entity_id
_entity_poly.type
_entity_poly.pdbx_seq_one_letter_code
_entity_poly.pdbx_strand_id
1 'polypeptide(L)'
;MRNKVILFLGCCLPLFISAQESEPGGMWTAINIEKNITKQWSTGLELEYRSKGFTLERDRFAAQLGTDYELIKNLKIGASYSWLNVDDDYKFSDDSIRTDYFQNRHRFNLQATWKFKVGNFSFQFRERAQGTFKDDSDRLKSNGKVNANRINPEYVWRNRFKVSYGRKKMPWSPYASVETYYLLNEPESIRFYNSAATGYTEKGSYFTKLRYTLGLEYKINKQHSVELYGMYSHERGVEKIEVMRPTFDSQGMFTGLENDEYYGLANWTNDYVIGVGYTFSF
;
A
#
# COMPACT_ATOMS: atom_id res chain seq x y z
N MET A 1 -11.41 -23.11 39.12
CA MET A 1 -9.97 -22.76 39.10
C MET A 1 -9.75 -21.75 37.98
N ARG A 2 -9.40 -20.52 38.34
CA ARG A 2 -9.31 -19.35 37.45
C ARG A 2 -7.91 -19.36 36.82
N ASN A 3 -7.78 -19.94 35.63
CA ASN A 3 -6.52 -19.94 34.89
C ASN A 3 -6.23 -18.51 34.42
N LYS A 4 -5.38 -17.81 35.19
CA LYS A 4 -4.70 -16.61 34.72
C LYS A 4 -3.68 -17.05 33.67
N VAL A 5 -4.05 -17.04 32.40
CA VAL A 5 -3.07 -17.06 31.31
C VAL A 5 -2.46 -15.66 31.28
N ILE A 6 -1.33 -15.51 31.96
CA ILE A 6 -0.48 -14.33 31.81
C ILE A 6 0.16 -14.48 30.43
N LEU A 7 -0.44 -13.83 29.42
CA LEU A 7 0.20 -13.68 28.11
C LEU A 7 1.29 -12.61 28.30
N PHE A 8 2.53 -13.07 28.45
CA PHE A 8 3.70 -12.21 28.31
C PHE A 8 3.75 -11.81 26.83
N LEU A 9 3.16 -10.66 26.49
CA LEU A 9 3.42 -9.99 25.22
C LEU A 9 4.87 -9.52 25.28
N GLY A 10 5.78 -10.44 24.94
CA GLY A 10 7.16 -10.10 24.63
C GLY A 10 7.16 -9.23 23.39
N CYS A 11 7.08 -7.91 23.59
CA CYS A 11 7.88 -7.00 22.80
C CYS A 11 9.32 -7.58 22.73
N CYS A 12 9.93 -7.46 21.56
CA CYS A 12 11.32 -7.83 21.26
C CYS A 12 11.54 -9.28 20.83
N LEU A 13 11.58 -9.47 19.52
CA LEU A 13 12.80 -9.96 18.85
C LEU A 13 12.69 -9.61 17.36
N PRO A 14 13.20 -8.45 16.89
CA PRO A 14 13.70 -8.41 15.54
C PRO A 14 14.82 -9.45 15.46
N LEU A 15 14.63 -10.49 14.66
CA LEU A 15 15.73 -11.34 14.25
C LEU A 15 16.71 -10.41 13.52
N PHE A 16 17.88 -10.20 14.12
CA PHE A 16 18.95 -9.38 13.54
C PHE A 16 19.42 -10.03 12.24
N ILE A 17 18.79 -9.63 11.15
CA ILE A 17 19.39 -9.73 9.82
C ILE A 17 20.22 -8.46 9.70
N SER A 18 21.54 -8.60 9.63
CA SER A 18 22.41 -7.49 9.21
C SER A 18 22.02 -7.14 7.78
N ALA A 19 21.13 -6.15 7.61
CA ALA A 19 20.76 -5.62 6.31
C ALA A 19 21.57 -4.36 6.05
N GLN A 20 22.13 -4.26 4.85
CA GLN A 20 22.80 -3.05 4.38
C GLN A 20 21.77 -1.92 4.24
N GLU A 21 22.13 -0.71 4.63
CA GLU A 21 21.27 0.50 4.67
C GLU A 21 20.66 0.90 3.31
N SER A 22 20.99 0.20 2.22
CA SER A 22 20.56 0.52 0.85
C SER A 22 19.64 -0.52 0.20
N GLU A 23 19.28 -1.62 0.88
CA GLU A 23 18.47 -2.65 0.24
C GLU A 23 16.97 -2.35 0.29
N PRO A 24 16.25 -2.44 -0.86
CA PRO A 24 14.81 -2.24 -0.89
C PRO A 24 14.09 -3.27 -0.03
N GLY A 25 13.29 -2.80 0.94
CA GLY A 25 12.43 -3.68 1.70
C GLY A 25 11.82 -3.06 2.95
N GLY A 26 11.28 -3.91 3.82
CA GLY A 26 10.60 -3.49 5.04
C GLY A 26 10.21 -4.63 5.97
N MET A 27 10.19 -4.37 7.27
CA MET A 27 9.45 -5.19 8.23
C MET A 27 8.02 -4.65 8.35
N TRP A 28 7.03 -5.54 8.39
CA TRP A 28 5.63 -5.16 8.52
C TRP A 28 4.96 -5.91 9.67
N THR A 29 4.59 -5.18 10.73
CA THR A 29 3.92 -5.75 11.89
C THR A 29 2.48 -5.27 11.97
N ALA A 30 1.55 -6.18 12.28
CA ALA A 30 0.13 -5.85 12.37
C ALA A 30 -0.53 -6.51 13.59
N ILE A 31 -1.44 -5.77 14.24
CA ILE A 31 -2.35 -6.26 15.27
C ILE A 31 -3.77 -6.07 14.75
N ASN A 32 -4.52 -7.15 14.62
CA ASN A 32 -5.91 -7.17 14.17
C ASN A 32 -6.81 -7.58 15.33
N ILE A 33 -7.83 -6.77 15.60
CA ILE A 33 -8.86 -7.04 16.59
C ILE A 33 -10.17 -7.11 15.84
N GLU A 34 -10.80 -8.27 15.80
CA GLU A 34 -12.04 -8.51 15.06
C GLU A 34 -13.18 -8.88 16.00
N LYS A 35 -14.37 -8.36 15.73
CA LYS A 35 -15.58 -8.71 16.47
C LYS A 35 -16.73 -9.02 15.52
N ASN A 36 -17.31 -10.21 15.67
CA ASN A 36 -18.56 -10.54 15.00
C ASN A 36 -19.72 -9.97 15.82
N ILE A 37 -20.30 -8.85 15.39
CA ILE A 37 -21.42 -8.21 16.08
C ILE A 37 -22.70 -9.02 15.90
N THR A 38 -22.92 -9.50 14.68
CA THR A 38 -24.00 -10.44 14.35
C THR A 38 -23.46 -11.48 13.37
N LYS A 39 -24.33 -12.38 12.87
CA LYS A 39 -23.94 -13.31 11.80
C LYS A 39 -23.59 -12.61 10.48
N GLN A 40 -24.10 -11.40 10.25
CA GLN A 40 -23.88 -10.64 9.02
C GLN A 40 -22.87 -9.52 9.20
N TRP A 41 -22.81 -8.92 10.39
CA TRP A 41 -21.98 -7.76 10.68
C TRP A 41 -20.72 -8.16 11.44
N SER A 42 -19.57 -7.82 10.88
CA SER A 42 -18.27 -7.90 11.56
C SER A 42 -17.57 -6.56 11.51
N THR A 43 -16.95 -6.15 12.62
CA THR A 43 -16.12 -4.94 12.69
C THR A 43 -14.71 -5.32 13.12
N GLY A 44 -13.72 -4.53 12.71
CA GLY A 44 -12.34 -4.77 13.08
C GLY A 44 -11.53 -3.49 13.19
N LEU A 45 -10.56 -3.52 14.10
CA LEU A 45 -9.49 -2.54 14.24
C LEU A 45 -8.17 -3.20 13.85
N GLU A 46 -7.42 -2.55 12.96
CA GLU A 46 -6.10 -2.97 12.53
C GLU A 46 -5.10 -1.86 12.88
N LEU A 47 -4.06 -2.20 13.66
CA LEU A 47 -2.92 -1.34 13.93
C LEU A 47 -1.71 -1.90 13.19
N GLU A 48 -0.99 -1.04 12.48
CA GLU A 48 0.11 -1.42 11.62
C GLU A 48 1.34 -0.55 11.90
N TYR A 49 2.50 -1.19 11.89
CA TYR A 49 3.80 -0.53 11.81
C TYR A 49 4.63 -1.14 10.68
N ARG A 50 5.24 -0.27 9.87
CA ARG A 50 6.17 -0.63 8.81
C ARG A 50 7.49 0.11 9.00
N SER A 51 8.60 -0.61 8.86
CA SER A 51 9.95 -0.01 8.88
C SER A 51 10.45 0.35 7.49
N LYS A 52 11.40 1.29 7.43
CA LYS A 52 12.23 1.54 6.23
C LYS A 52 13.31 0.47 6.15
N GLY A 53 13.33 -0.32 5.07
CA GLY A 53 14.25 -1.45 4.99
C GLY A 53 14.07 -2.44 6.14
N PHE A 54 15.07 -3.27 6.38
CA PHE A 54 15.13 -4.13 7.56
C PHE A 54 15.80 -3.42 8.75
N THR A 55 15.47 -2.14 8.95
CA THR A 55 15.97 -1.30 10.05
C THR A 55 14.89 -1.09 11.12
N LEU A 56 15.21 -0.35 12.19
CA LEU A 56 14.24 0.12 13.19
C LEU A 56 13.63 1.49 12.84
N GLU A 57 14.03 2.10 11.71
CA GLU A 57 13.46 3.36 11.26
C GLU A 57 12.04 3.16 10.78
N ARG A 58 11.15 4.09 11.13
CA ARG A 58 9.72 4.01 10.81
C ARG A 58 9.47 4.53 9.39
N ASP A 59 8.83 3.71 8.55
CA ASP A 59 8.26 4.11 7.27
C ASP A 59 6.80 4.56 7.45
N ARG A 60 5.98 3.74 8.12
CA ARG A 60 4.56 4.03 8.30
C ARG A 60 4.02 3.51 9.60
N PHE A 61 3.13 4.29 10.20
CA PHE A 61 2.15 3.80 11.17
C PHE A 61 0.74 3.93 10.60
N ALA A 62 -0.13 2.96 10.86
CA ALA A 62 -1.53 3.07 10.48
C ALA A 62 -2.48 2.52 11.55
N ALA A 63 -3.65 3.13 11.65
CA ALA A 63 -4.77 2.64 12.42
C ALA A 63 -6.01 2.62 11.52
N GLN A 64 -6.60 1.44 11.31
CA GLN A 64 -7.75 1.23 10.44
C GLN A 64 -8.93 0.66 11.21
N LEU A 65 -10.08 1.33 11.11
CA LEU A 65 -11.36 0.81 11.57
C LEU A 65 -12.19 0.40 10.34
N GLY A 66 -12.67 -0.84 10.33
CA GLY A 66 -13.45 -1.39 9.24
C GLY A 66 -14.70 -2.11 9.72
N THR A 67 -15.69 -2.16 8.83
CA THR A 67 -16.91 -2.95 9.03
C THR A 67 -17.25 -3.66 7.72
N ASP A 68 -17.55 -4.95 7.83
CA ASP A 68 -18.04 -5.77 6.74
C ASP A 68 -19.47 -6.25 7.03
N TYR A 69 -20.26 -6.33 5.96
CA TYR A 69 -21.60 -6.89 5.91
C TYR A 69 -21.63 -8.08 4.95
N GLU A 70 -22.03 -9.26 5.44
CA GLU A 70 -22.25 -10.45 4.60
C GLU A 70 -23.58 -10.31 3.86
N LEU A 71 -23.49 -9.82 2.61
CA LEU A 71 -24.62 -9.54 1.73
C LEU A 71 -25.36 -10.82 1.34
N ILE A 72 -24.61 -11.84 0.92
CA ILE A 72 -25.07 -13.21 0.71
C ILE A 72 -23.97 -14.16 1.17
N LYS A 73 -24.28 -15.46 1.31
CA LYS A 73 -23.32 -16.45 1.77
C LYS A 73 -22.01 -16.36 0.98
N ASN A 74 -20.93 -16.12 1.71
CA ASN A 74 -19.56 -15.94 1.20
C ASN A 74 -19.27 -14.67 0.37
N LEU A 75 -20.22 -13.74 0.23
CA LEU A 75 -19.98 -12.41 -0.34
C LEU A 75 -20.13 -11.36 0.76
N LYS A 76 -19.04 -10.66 1.03
CA LYS A 76 -19.01 -9.53 1.94
C LYS A 76 -18.82 -8.23 1.17
N ILE A 77 -19.54 -7.20 1.57
CA ILE A 77 -19.20 -5.82 1.24
C ILE A 77 -18.66 -5.15 2.51
N GLY A 78 -17.71 -4.24 2.37
CA GLY A 78 -17.09 -3.58 3.50
C GLY A 78 -16.70 -2.16 3.22
N ALA A 79 -16.67 -1.36 4.28
CA ALA A 79 -16.14 -0.01 4.28
C ALA A 79 -15.11 0.12 5.41
N SER A 80 -14.04 0.86 5.17
CA SER A 80 -13.07 1.16 6.22
C SER A 80 -12.48 2.56 6.10
N TYR A 81 -12.06 3.08 7.24
CA TYR A 81 -11.26 4.28 7.36
C TYR A 81 -9.92 3.92 7.98
N SER A 82 -8.83 4.43 7.41
CA SER A 82 -7.49 4.34 7.97
C SER A 82 -6.92 5.73 8.18
N TRP A 83 -6.43 6.00 9.39
CA TRP A 83 -5.47 7.06 9.61
C TRP A 83 -4.07 6.50 9.36
N LEU A 84 -3.26 7.21 8.59
CA LEU A 84 -1.89 6.85 8.25
C LEU A 84 -0.97 7.98 8.69
N ASN A 85 0.18 7.65 9.26
CA ASN A 85 1.30 8.54 9.45
C ASN A 85 2.47 7.96 8.65
N VAL A 86 2.78 8.59 7.52
CA VAL A 86 3.69 8.07 6.50
C VAL A 86 4.91 8.98 6.43
N ASP A 87 6.10 8.40 6.42
CA ASP A 87 7.30 9.13 6.08
C ASP A 87 7.27 9.52 4.60
N ASP A 88 7.38 10.81 4.31
CA ASP A 88 7.33 11.37 2.96
C ASP A 88 8.48 12.36 2.80
N ASP A 89 9.13 12.36 1.64
CA ASP A 89 10.11 13.38 1.33
C ASP A 89 9.37 14.70 1.04
N TYR A 90 9.68 15.73 1.82
CA TYR A 90 9.07 17.04 1.64
C TYR A 90 9.91 17.88 0.67
N LYS A 91 9.39 18.15 -0.53
CA LYS A 91 10.01 19.04 -1.52
C LYS A 91 9.51 20.48 -1.35
N PHE A 92 10.45 21.40 -1.17
CA PHE A 92 10.18 22.83 -1.14
C PHE A 92 10.20 23.44 -2.55
N SER A 93 9.61 24.63 -2.70
CA SER A 93 9.57 25.40 -3.95
C SER A 93 10.93 25.89 -4.47
N ASP A 94 12.00 25.73 -3.69
CA ASP A 94 13.38 26.04 -4.06
C ASP A 94 14.20 24.76 -4.32
N ASP A 95 13.51 23.64 -4.60
CA ASP A 95 14.05 22.29 -4.82
C ASP A 95 14.83 21.68 -3.64
N SER A 96 14.86 22.34 -2.48
CA SER A 96 15.38 21.71 -1.26
C SER A 96 14.46 20.57 -0.80
N ILE A 97 15.06 19.48 -0.31
CA ILE A 97 14.34 18.30 0.17
C ILE A 97 14.56 18.17 1.68
N ARG A 98 13.47 18.06 2.44
CA ARG A 98 13.51 17.62 3.83
C ARG A 98 13.09 16.15 3.89
N THR A 99 14.01 15.31 4.33
CA THR A 99 13.76 13.91 4.66
C THR A 99 13.15 13.78 6.06
N ASP A 100 12.60 12.61 6.37
CA ASP A 100 11.99 12.26 7.67
C ASP A 100 10.82 13.18 8.06
N TYR A 101 9.96 13.49 7.09
CA TYR A 101 8.75 14.28 7.31
C TYR A 101 7.53 13.37 7.36
N PHE A 102 6.99 13.17 8.56
CA PHE A 102 5.82 12.33 8.75
C PHE A 102 4.52 13.07 8.45
N GLN A 103 3.88 12.67 7.35
CA GLN A 103 2.63 13.25 6.91
C GLN A 103 1.43 12.39 7.33
N ASN A 104 0.42 13.05 7.90
CA ASN A 104 -0.86 12.42 8.17
C ASN A 104 -1.65 12.26 6.86
N ARG A 105 -2.23 11.08 6.66
CA ARG A 105 -3.12 10.78 5.53
C ARG A 105 -4.37 10.07 6.03
N HIS A 106 -5.49 10.32 5.35
CA HIS A 106 -6.79 9.74 5.61
C HIS A 106 -7.18 8.86 4.44
N ARG A 107 -7.36 7.56 4.68
CA ARG A 107 -7.69 6.59 3.64
C ARG A 107 -9.08 6.02 3.86
N PHE A 108 -9.90 6.03 2.81
CA PHE A 108 -11.20 5.41 2.79
C PHE A 108 -11.18 4.24 1.81
N ASN A 109 -11.76 3.11 2.21
CA ASN A 109 -11.88 1.94 1.35
C ASN A 109 -13.35 1.52 1.25
N LEU A 110 -13.77 1.17 0.04
CA LEU A 110 -14.97 0.37 -0.22
C LEU A 110 -14.52 -0.92 -0.88
N GLN A 111 -15.00 -2.07 -0.40
CA GLN A 111 -14.54 -3.36 -0.88
C GLN A 111 -15.66 -4.39 -1.01
N ALA A 112 -15.48 -5.32 -1.95
CA ALA A 112 -16.26 -6.54 -2.06
C ALA A 112 -15.31 -7.73 -1.93
N THR A 113 -15.66 -8.72 -1.12
CA THR A 113 -14.88 -9.93 -0.91
C THR A 113 -15.75 -11.16 -1.12
N TRP A 114 -15.43 -11.93 -2.16
CA TRP A 114 -16.00 -13.25 -2.40
C TRP A 114 -15.06 -14.33 -1.86
N LYS A 115 -15.63 -15.30 -1.15
CA LYS A 115 -14.92 -16.51 -0.70
C LYS A 115 -15.60 -17.74 -1.27
N PHE A 116 -14.84 -18.75 -1.67
CA PHE A 116 -15.41 -20.07 -1.97
C PHE A 116 -14.41 -21.15 -1.60
N LYS A 117 -14.93 -22.37 -1.36
CA LYS A 117 -14.11 -23.51 -0.93
C LYS A 117 -14.28 -24.67 -1.88
N VAL A 118 -13.17 -25.29 -2.24
CA VAL A 118 -13.13 -26.53 -3.03
C VAL A 118 -12.21 -27.51 -2.31
N GLY A 119 -12.79 -28.55 -1.73
CA GLY A 119 -12.06 -29.50 -0.88
C GLY A 119 -11.36 -28.78 0.29
N ASN A 120 -10.03 -28.96 0.38
CA ASN A 120 -9.19 -28.35 1.41
C ASN A 120 -8.66 -26.95 1.02
N PHE A 121 -9.06 -26.42 -0.13
CA PHE A 121 -8.63 -25.11 -0.59
C PHE A 121 -9.74 -24.08 -0.36
N SER A 122 -9.34 -22.89 0.10
CA SER A 122 -10.19 -21.71 0.18
C SER A 122 -9.64 -20.66 -0.77
N PHE A 123 -10.51 -20.18 -1.65
CA PHE A 123 -10.23 -19.11 -2.59
C PHE A 123 -10.91 -17.84 -2.10
N GLN A 124 -10.23 -16.72 -2.26
CA GLN A 124 -10.76 -15.41 -1.91
C GLN A 124 -10.40 -14.41 -3.01
N PHE A 125 -11.42 -13.75 -3.55
CA PHE A 125 -11.27 -12.63 -4.44
C PHE A 125 -11.75 -11.37 -3.72
N ARG A 126 -10.95 -10.30 -3.76
CA ARG A 126 -11.29 -9.00 -3.19
C ARG A 126 -11.09 -7.92 -4.23
N GLU A 127 -12.12 -7.13 -4.47
CA GLU A 127 -12.02 -5.84 -5.16
C GLU A 127 -12.14 -4.72 -4.14
N ARG A 128 -11.37 -3.65 -4.33
CA ARG A 128 -11.35 -2.51 -3.40
C ARG A 128 -11.11 -1.21 -4.16
N ALA A 129 -12.02 -0.26 -4.00
CA ALA A 129 -11.80 1.15 -4.32
C ALA A 129 -11.22 1.84 -3.09
N GLN A 130 -10.07 2.51 -3.24
CA GLN A 130 -9.34 3.15 -2.17
C GLN A 130 -9.12 4.62 -2.53
N GLY A 131 -9.48 5.54 -1.63
CA GLY A 131 -9.15 6.97 -1.74
C GLY A 131 -8.26 7.39 -0.58
N THR A 132 -7.08 7.92 -0.87
CA THR A 132 -6.14 8.44 0.14
C THR A 132 -6.04 9.96 0.01
N PHE A 133 -6.27 10.66 1.11
CA PHE A 133 -6.22 12.11 1.21
C PHE A 133 -5.05 12.52 2.09
N LYS A 134 -4.24 13.47 1.65
CA LYS A 134 -3.16 14.07 2.44
C LYS A 134 -3.71 15.23 3.29
N ASP A 135 -3.16 15.41 4.48
CA ASP A 135 -3.38 16.64 5.25
C ASP A 135 -2.51 17.76 4.66
N ASP A 136 -3.17 18.77 4.08
CA ASP A 136 -2.56 19.93 3.42
C ASP A 136 -2.46 21.16 4.37
N SER A 137 -2.84 21.05 5.65
CA SER A 137 -2.86 22.18 6.59
C SER A 137 -1.50 22.87 6.80
N ASP A 138 -0.42 22.14 6.56
CA ASP A 138 0.97 22.59 6.73
C ASP A 138 1.68 22.85 5.38
N ARG A 139 0.89 23.07 4.32
CA ARG A 139 1.37 23.33 2.96
C ARG A 139 2.06 24.68 2.81
N LEU A 140 1.63 25.70 3.55
CA LEU A 140 2.21 27.03 3.60
C LEU A 140 2.98 27.16 4.91
N LYS A 141 4.29 27.31 4.84
CA LYS A 141 5.13 27.49 6.02
C LYS A 141 5.19 28.95 6.44
N SER A 142 5.49 29.18 7.72
CA SER A 142 5.72 30.53 8.27
C SER A 142 6.87 31.27 7.58
N ASN A 143 7.81 30.55 6.94
CA ASN A 143 8.90 31.09 6.14
C ASN A 143 8.53 31.35 4.66
N GLY A 144 7.26 31.21 4.28
CA GLY A 144 6.74 31.47 2.93
C GLY A 144 6.97 30.35 1.92
N LYS A 145 7.68 29.26 2.26
CA LYS A 145 7.87 28.12 1.34
C LYS A 145 6.59 27.30 1.20
N VAL A 146 6.35 26.77 -0.01
CA VAL A 146 5.19 25.95 -0.35
C VAL A 146 5.62 24.50 -0.55
N ASN A 147 4.84 23.54 -0.03
CA ASN A 147 4.98 22.13 -0.41
C ASN A 147 4.67 21.96 -1.91
N ALA A 148 5.65 21.53 -2.69
CA ALA A 148 5.48 21.31 -4.13
C ALA A 148 4.83 19.94 -4.44
N ASN A 149 4.80 19.00 -3.50
CA ASN A 149 4.19 17.68 -3.70
C ASN A 149 2.68 17.83 -3.87
N ARG A 150 2.20 17.89 -5.11
CA ARG A 150 0.79 18.17 -5.41
C ARG A 150 0.08 16.96 -6.00
N ILE A 151 -0.18 15.95 -5.17
CA ILE A 151 -1.12 14.87 -5.50
C ILE A 151 -1.94 14.48 -4.27
N ASN A 152 -3.20 14.93 -4.28
CA ASN A 152 -4.22 14.67 -3.28
C ASN A 152 -5.58 15.01 -3.91
N PRO A 153 -6.56 14.09 -4.00
CA PRO A 153 -6.55 12.71 -3.52
C PRO A 153 -5.81 11.70 -4.44
N GLU A 154 -5.41 10.56 -3.89
CA GLU A 154 -4.95 9.37 -4.64
C GLU A 154 -6.05 8.30 -4.63
N TYR A 155 -6.59 7.97 -5.81
CA TYR A 155 -7.60 6.94 -6.01
C TYR A 155 -6.99 5.70 -6.64
N VAL A 156 -7.09 4.57 -5.95
CA VAL A 156 -6.53 3.28 -6.40
C VAL A 156 -7.61 2.23 -6.43
N TRP A 157 -7.71 1.52 -7.54
CA TRP A 157 -8.46 0.28 -7.64
C TRP A 157 -7.53 -0.91 -7.39
N ARG A 158 -7.88 -1.73 -6.40
CA ARG A 158 -7.07 -2.86 -5.95
C ARG A 158 -7.84 -4.16 -6.09
N ASN A 159 -7.19 -5.17 -6.65
CA ASN A 159 -7.77 -6.51 -6.80
C ASN A 159 -6.82 -7.54 -6.20
N ARG A 160 -7.30 -8.40 -5.30
CA ARG A 160 -6.51 -9.46 -4.67
C ARG A 160 -7.15 -10.81 -4.89
N PHE A 161 -6.37 -11.77 -5.36
CA PHE A 161 -6.72 -13.18 -5.37
C PHE A 161 -5.83 -13.93 -4.38
N LYS A 162 -6.43 -14.58 -3.39
CA LYS A 162 -5.75 -15.37 -2.33
C LYS A 162 -6.23 -16.81 -2.37
N VAL A 163 -5.30 -17.75 -2.34
CA VAL A 163 -5.55 -19.18 -2.20
C VAL A 163 -4.93 -19.63 -0.88
N SER A 164 -5.72 -20.26 -0.01
CA SER A 164 -5.21 -20.89 1.21
C SER A 164 -5.57 -22.36 1.26
N TYR A 165 -4.74 -23.14 1.96
CA TYR A 165 -4.95 -24.55 2.18
C TYR A 165 -5.21 -24.83 3.67
N GLY A 166 -6.24 -25.60 3.97
CA GLY A 166 -6.61 -25.90 5.35
C GLY A 166 -7.32 -27.23 5.51
N ARG A 167 -6.93 -28.00 6.54
CA ARG A 167 -7.62 -29.22 6.98
C ARG A 167 -8.13 -29.06 8.41
N LYS A 168 -9.21 -29.79 8.76
CA LYS A 168 -9.95 -29.65 10.04
C LYS A 168 -9.09 -29.78 11.31
N LYS A 169 -7.96 -30.49 11.26
CA LYS A 169 -7.03 -30.70 12.41
C LYS A 169 -5.70 -29.96 12.28
N MET A 170 -5.51 -29.18 11.22
CA MET A 170 -4.26 -28.49 10.95
C MET A 170 -4.30 -27.10 11.59
N PRO A 171 -3.41 -26.78 12.54
CA PRO A 171 -3.42 -25.46 13.19
C PRO A 171 -2.84 -24.38 12.26
N TRP A 172 -2.01 -24.77 11.29
CA TRP A 172 -1.45 -23.86 10.30
C TRP A 172 -2.25 -23.88 8.98
N SER A 173 -2.23 -22.78 8.24
CA SER A 173 -2.94 -22.59 6.97
C SER A 173 -2.05 -21.79 6.02
N PRO A 174 -1.26 -22.44 5.15
CA PRO A 174 -0.41 -21.72 4.22
C PRO A 174 -1.29 -21.07 3.14
N TYR A 175 -0.81 -19.98 2.58
CA TYR A 175 -1.50 -19.27 1.52
C TYR A 175 -0.53 -18.58 0.56
N ALA A 176 -1.03 -18.33 -0.64
CA ALA A 176 -0.42 -17.47 -1.62
C ALA A 176 -1.45 -16.43 -2.09
N SER A 177 -1.00 -15.23 -2.45
CA SER A 177 -1.86 -14.24 -3.08
C SER A 177 -1.12 -13.38 -4.09
N VAL A 178 -1.87 -12.92 -5.08
CA VAL A 178 -1.48 -11.86 -6.01
C VAL A 178 -2.42 -10.67 -5.83
N GLU A 179 -1.88 -9.45 -5.84
CA GLU A 179 -2.62 -8.21 -5.74
C GLU A 179 -2.16 -7.20 -6.81
N THR A 180 -3.13 -6.62 -7.51
CA THR A 180 -2.92 -5.58 -8.52
C THR A 180 -3.36 -4.23 -7.99
N TYR A 181 -2.67 -3.16 -8.38
CA TYR A 181 -3.01 -1.78 -8.07
C TYR A 181 -3.07 -0.97 -9.36
N TYR A 182 -4.19 -0.30 -9.56
CA TYR A 182 -4.42 0.56 -10.70
C TYR A 182 -4.78 1.95 -10.20
N LEU A 183 -3.92 2.93 -10.47
CA LEU A 183 -4.16 4.32 -10.13
C LEU A 183 -5.22 4.88 -11.08
N LEU A 184 -6.26 5.49 -10.52
CA LEU A 184 -7.42 6.00 -11.25
C LEU A 184 -7.31 7.49 -11.57
N ASN A 185 -6.47 8.23 -10.85
CA ASN A 185 -6.25 9.64 -11.09
C ASN A 185 -4.80 10.02 -10.86
N GLU A 186 -4.31 10.91 -11.73
CA GLU A 186 -3.07 11.63 -11.57
C GLU A 186 -3.40 13.12 -11.80
N PRO A 187 -3.06 14.04 -10.89
CA PRO A 187 -3.29 15.49 -11.06
C PRO A 187 -2.47 16.06 -12.21
N GLU A 188 -1.34 15.43 -12.53
CA GLU A 188 -0.48 15.78 -13.66
C GLU A 188 -0.59 14.67 -14.70
N SER A 189 -1.04 15.01 -15.91
CA SER A 189 -1.18 14.04 -17.00
C SER A 189 0.16 13.39 -17.33
N ILE A 190 0.21 12.06 -17.32
CA ILE A 190 1.42 11.30 -17.63
C ILE A 190 1.56 11.16 -19.14
N ARG A 191 2.73 11.51 -19.68
CA ARG A 191 3.02 11.39 -21.12
C ARG A 191 3.75 10.08 -21.43
N PHE A 192 3.18 9.32 -22.37
CA PHE A 192 3.77 8.10 -22.91
C PHE A 192 4.43 8.40 -24.24
N TYR A 193 5.76 8.51 -24.25
CA TYR A 193 6.53 8.69 -25.47
C TYR A 193 6.60 7.38 -26.27
N ASN A 194 6.25 7.45 -27.55
CA ASN A 194 6.47 6.33 -28.46
C ASN A 194 7.93 6.34 -28.91
N SER A 195 8.65 5.22 -28.76
CA SER A 195 10.08 5.10 -29.07
C SER A 195 10.46 5.40 -30.53
N ALA A 196 9.49 5.57 -31.42
CA ALA A 196 9.70 5.89 -32.84
C ALA A 196 9.21 7.27 -33.29
N ALA A 197 8.53 8.05 -32.44
CA ALA A 197 7.99 9.35 -32.85
C ALA A 197 7.95 10.33 -31.68
N THR A 198 8.25 11.61 -31.95
CA THR A 198 8.12 12.75 -31.04
C THR A 198 6.67 13.00 -30.54
N GLY A 199 5.74 12.07 -30.79
CA GLY A 199 4.38 12.10 -30.28
C GLY A 199 4.27 11.37 -28.94
N TYR A 200 3.44 11.92 -28.05
CA TYR A 200 3.11 11.33 -26.76
C TYR A 200 1.60 11.06 -26.64
N THR A 201 1.23 10.11 -25.79
CA THR A 201 -0.16 9.94 -25.33
C THR A 201 -0.27 10.36 -23.87
N GLU A 202 -1.21 11.23 -23.53
CA GLU A 202 -1.50 11.60 -22.14
C GLU A 202 -2.46 10.59 -21.49
N LYS A 203 -2.15 10.15 -20.27
CA LYS A 203 -3.06 9.34 -19.44
C LYS A 203 -3.06 9.84 -18.00
N GLY A 204 -4.24 9.82 -17.37
CA GLY A 204 -4.40 10.09 -15.93
C GLY A 204 -4.58 8.82 -15.08
N SER A 205 -4.43 7.63 -15.67
CA SER A 205 -4.62 6.35 -14.97
C SER A 205 -3.71 5.27 -15.54
N TYR A 206 -3.15 4.44 -14.67
CA TYR A 206 -2.20 3.40 -15.05
C TYR A 206 -2.01 2.34 -13.97
N PHE A 207 -1.48 1.20 -14.40
CA PHE A 207 -1.09 0.10 -13.52
C PHE A 207 0.20 0.44 -12.78
N THR A 208 0.14 0.52 -11.45
CA THR A 208 1.23 1.01 -10.59
C THR A 208 1.98 -0.09 -9.86
N LYS A 209 1.31 -1.18 -9.47
CA LYS A 209 1.91 -2.18 -8.59
C LYS A 209 1.31 -3.57 -8.79
N LEU A 210 2.20 -4.56 -8.79
CA LEU A 210 1.89 -5.98 -8.73
C LEU A 210 2.56 -6.56 -7.49
N ARG A 211 1.80 -7.23 -6.64
CA ARG A 211 2.27 -7.72 -5.36
C ARG A 211 1.98 -9.20 -5.22
N TYR A 212 2.99 -9.95 -4.80
CA TYR A 212 2.91 -11.35 -4.48
C TYR A 212 3.12 -11.53 -2.98
N THR A 213 2.39 -12.45 -2.36
CA THR A 213 2.55 -12.76 -0.94
C THR A 213 2.47 -14.27 -0.75
N LEU A 214 3.42 -14.80 0.00
CA LEU A 214 3.41 -16.16 0.52
C LEU A 214 3.38 -16.07 2.04
N GLY A 215 2.48 -16.79 2.67
CA GLY A 215 2.38 -16.74 4.12
C GLY A 215 1.78 -17.99 4.76
N LEU A 216 1.86 -18.01 6.08
CA LEU A 216 1.41 -19.08 6.94
C LEU A 216 0.64 -18.47 8.11
N GLU A 217 -0.66 -18.76 8.20
CA GLU A 217 -1.46 -18.44 9.38
C GLU A 217 -1.40 -19.61 10.35
N TYR A 218 -0.97 -19.40 11.59
CA TYR A 218 -0.99 -20.36 12.69
C TYR A 218 -2.08 -20.00 13.71
N LYS A 219 -3.05 -20.89 13.87
CA LYS A 219 -4.15 -20.77 14.83
C LYS A 219 -3.70 -21.30 16.19
N ILE A 220 -3.50 -20.38 17.13
CA ILE A 220 -3.20 -20.71 18.52
C ILE A 220 -4.43 -21.32 19.17
N ASN A 221 -5.60 -20.71 18.96
CA ASN A 221 -6.90 -21.22 19.36
C ASN A 221 -8.02 -20.61 18.50
N LYS A 222 -9.29 -20.66 18.95
CA LYS A 222 -10.44 -20.11 18.21
C LYS A 222 -10.44 -18.58 18.09
N GLN A 223 -9.79 -17.89 19.03
CA GLN A 223 -9.78 -16.44 19.12
C GLN A 223 -8.44 -15.84 18.69
N HIS A 224 -7.36 -16.60 18.76
CA HIS A 224 -6.00 -16.10 18.55
C HIS A 224 -5.31 -16.80 17.39
N SER A 225 -4.75 -16.02 16.47
CA SER A 225 -3.88 -16.51 15.40
C SER A 225 -2.70 -15.58 15.14
N VAL A 226 -1.62 -16.14 14.62
CA VAL A 226 -0.43 -15.42 14.18
C VAL A 226 -0.20 -15.72 12.70
N GLU A 227 0.11 -14.71 11.91
CA GLU A 227 0.47 -14.82 10.49
C GLU A 227 1.94 -14.47 10.33
N LEU A 228 2.67 -15.28 9.58
CA LEU A 228 4.02 -14.95 9.10
C LEU A 228 3.99 -14.94 7.58
N TYR A 229 4.56 -13.93 6.95
CA TYR A 229 4.53 -13.82 5.50
C TYR A 229 5.75 -13.13 4.91
N GLY A 230 6.09 -13.53 3.69
CA GLY A 230 6.99 -12.81 2.79
C GLY A 230 6.18 -12.19 1.66
N MET A 231 6.54 -10.98 1.26
CA MET A 231 5.87 -10.25 0.19
C MET A 231 6.88 -9.60 -0.73
N TYR A 232 6.60 -9.67 -2.02
CA TYR A 232 7.36 -9.03 -3.08
C TYR A 232 6.42 -8.12 -3.86
N SER A 233 6.75 -6.84 -3.97
CA SER A 233 6.03 -5.89 -4.81
C SER A 233 6.95 -5.44 -5.94
N HIS A 234 6.44 -5.49 -7.16
CA HIS A 234 6.99 -4.80 -8.31
C HIS A 234 6.14 -3.55 -8.54
N GLU A 235 6.72 -2.37 -8.38
CA GLU A 235 5.99 -1.10 -8.40
C GLU A 235 6.68 -0.04 -9.24
N ARG A 236 5.90 0.93 -9.71
CA ARG A 236 6.42 2.11 -10.40
C ARG A 236 5.57 3.32 -10.07
N GLY A 237 6.24 4.46 -9.98
CA GLY A 237 5.62 5.77 -9.85
C GLY A 237 5.66 6.54 -11.16
N VAL A 238 5.66 7.85 -11.01
CA VAL A 238 6.02 8.80 -12.05
C VAL A 238 7.36 9.43 -11.71
N GLU A 239 8.12 9.80 -12.73
CA GLU A 239 9.33 10.61 -12.58
C GLU A 239 9.30 11.77 -13.57
N LYS A 240 10.04 12.83 -13.24
CA LYS A 240 10.27 13.92 -14.20
C LYS A 240 11.18 13.39 -15.31
N ILE A 241 10.78 13.64 -16.55
CA ILE A 241 11.51 13.32 -17.75
C ILE A 241 11.74 14.63 -18.51
N GLU A 242 12.99 14.90 -18.82
CA GLU A 242 13.38 16.00 -19.70
C GLU A 242 13.38 15.53 -21.15
N VAL A 243 12.68 16.27 -22.02
CA VAL A 243 12.60 15.98 -23.44
C VAL A 243 13.08 17.20 -24.21
N MET A 244 14.14 17.02 -25.00
CA MET A 244 14.62 18.03 -25.92
C MET A 244 13.70 18.10 -27.14
N ARG A 245 13.13 19.27 -27.40
CA ARG A 245 12.41 19.56 -28.65
C ARG A 245 13.12 20.62 -29.48
N PRO A 246 13.14 20.48 -30.82
CA PRO A 246 13.60 21.54 -31.69
C PRO A 246 12.59 22.69 -31.69
N THR A 247 13.10 23.91 -31.61
CA THR A 247 12.33 25.15 -31.78
C THR A 247 12.58 25.72 -33.17
N PHE A 248 11.57 26.38 -33.73
CA PHE A 248 11.60 26.99 -35.05
C PHE A 248 11.01 28.41 -34.98
N ASP A 249 11.50 29.32 -35.82
CA ASP A 249 10.91 30.65 -35.95
C ASP A 249 9.63 30.64 -36.80
N SER A 250 9.02 31.82 -36.96
CA SER A 250 7.79 31.99 -37.77
C SER A 250 7.97 31.71 -39.27
N GLN A 251 9.22 31.56 -39.73
CA GLN A 251 9.58 31.23 -41.12
C GLN A 251 9.93 29.74 -41.26
N GLY A 252 9.89 28.97 -40.17
CA GLY A 252 10.20 27.54 -40.14
C GLY A 252 11.70 27.22 -40.07
N MET A 253 12.56 28.21 -39.80
CA MET A 253 13.98 27.99 -39.63
C MET A 253 14.27 27.50 -38.22
N PHE A 254 15.17 26.51 -38.10
CA PHE A 254 15.58 25.97 -36.81
C PHE A 254 16.25 27.06 -35.94
N THR A 255 15.77 27.24 -34.71
CA THR A 255 16.26 28.27 -33.78
C THR A 255 16.99 27.70 -32.57
N GLY A 256 16.80 26.42 -32.23
CA GLY A 256 17.52 25.79 -31.13
C GLY A 256 16.85 24.53 -30.59
N LEU A 257 17.33 24.09 -29.44
CA LEU A 257 16.72 23.03 -28.64
C LEU A 257 16.19 23.64 -27.35
N GLU A 258 14.96 23.28 -26.97
CA GLU A 258 14.36 23.63 -25.69
C GLU A 258 14.11 22.35 -24.88
N ASN A 259 14.43 22.38 -23.59
CA ASN A 259 14.10 21.30 -22.67
C ASN A 259 12.69 21.52 -22.13
N ASP A 260 11.79 20.61 -22.46
CA ASP A 260 10.52 20.54 -21.78
C ASP A 260 10.60 19.50 -20.65
N GLU A 261 10.07 19.84 -19.47
CA GLU A 261 9.89 18.91 -18.36
C GLU A 261 8.48 18.31 -18.36
N TYR A 262 8.40 16.98 -18.32
CA TYR A 262 7.15 16.25 -18.24
C TYR A 262 7.20 15.16 -17.17
N TYR A 263 6.05 14.70 -16.69
CA TYR A 263 5.98 13.49 -15.89
C TYR A 263 5.72 12.28 -16.79
N GLY A 264 6.62 11.30 -16.70
CA GLY A 264 6.48 10.01 -17.37
C GLY A 264 6.53 8.86 -16.36
N LEU A 265 6.32 7.64 -16.85
CA LEU A 265 6.39 6.46 -16.00
C LEU A 265 7.83 6.19 -15.60
N ALA A 266 8.06 6.09 -14.30
CA ALA A 266 9.33 5.67 -13.77
C ALA A 266 9.61 4.19 -14.11
N ASN A 267 10.89 3.83 -14.08
CA ASN A 267 11.30 2.44 -14.09
C ASN A 267 10.67 1.66 -12.94
N TRP A 268 10.41 0.39 -13.20
CA TRP A 268 9.91 -0.49 -12.15
C TRP A 268 10.96 -0.73 -11.07
N THR A 269 10.54 -0.64 -9.82
CA THR A 269 11.31 -0.93 -8.63
C THR A 269 10.75 -2.15 -7.91
N ASN A 270 11.58 -2.75 -7.07
CA ASN A 270 11.23 -3.92 -6.28
C ASN A 270 11.16 -3.52 -4.80
N ASP A 271 10.20 -4.04 -4.07
CA ASP A 271 10.05 -3.90 -2.61
C ASP A 271 9.83 -5.29 -1.98
N TYR A 272 10.65 -5.63 -0.98
CA TYR A 272 10.62 -6.92 -0.30
C TYR A 272 10.22 -6.76 1.17
N VAL A 273 9.25 -7.53 1.62
CA VAL A 273 8.71 -7.40 2.97
C VAL A 273 8.72 -8.74 3.68
N ILE A 274 9.17 -8.72 4.93
CA ILE A 274 8.87 -9.78 5.89
C ILE A 274 7.89 -9.22 6.89
N GLY A 275 6.79 -9.93 7.12
CA GLY A 275 5.75 -9.48 8.02
C GLY A 275 5.25 -10.50 9.00
N VAL A 276 4.77 -9.97 10.13
CA VAL A 276 4.12 -10.72 11.20
C VAL A 276 2.81 -10.04 11.57
N GLY A 277 1.73 -10.80 11.57
CA GLY A 277 0.41 -10.35 11.98
C GLY A 277 -0.04 -11.12 13.22
N TYR A 278 -0.66 -10.45 14.18
CA TYR A 278 -1.41 -11.10 15.24
C TYR A 278 -2.88 -10.74 15.09
N THR A 279 -3.76 -11.73 15.24
CA THR A 279 -5.22 -11.53 15.19
C THR A 279 -5.88 -12.04 16.45
N PHE A 280 -6.75 -11.22 17.01
CA PHE A 280 -7.66 -11.54 18.10
C PHE A 280 -9.11 -11.35 17.64
N SER A 281 -9.86 -12.45 17.51
CA SER A 281 -11.27 -12.46 17.11
C SER A 281 -12.16 -12.88 18.28
N PHE A 282 -13.22 -12.12 18.58
CA PHE A 282 -14.16 -12.41 19.67
C PHE A 282 -15.63 -12.08 19.37
#